data_AF-A0AA41A1C6-F1
#
_entry.id   AF-A0AA41A1C6-F1
#
_cell.length_a   1.000
_cell.length_b   1.000
_cell.length_c   1.000
_cell.angle_alpha   90.00
_cell.angle_beta   90.00
_cell.angle_gamma   90.00
#
_symmetry.space_group_name_H-M   'P 1'
#
loop_
_entity.id
_entity.type
_entity.pdbx_description
1 polymer ?
#
loop_
_entity_poly.entity_id
_entity_poly.type
_entity_poly.pdbx_seq_one_letter_code
_entity_poly.pdbx_strand_id
1 'polypeptide(L)'
;MTRFAALRRWTTRIACGGAVVVAGVLHVPAALAFPYRADFGRTTVLSEQPIDTAAMGQVLARADGLLAASPLYRPGLSRQLVLTDGGWRWDILSIGAQGSIAFRRPFAHALIFNRHSVAADRVTNGAPLGGVRTLSGTIAHEMTHRLVADHIGEWAALRLPAWKREGYPDYVARETSIHPQDEALIRARDPHARVLAYYEGRRRVAAELARNGGSVDALLRD
;
A
#
# COMPACT_ATOMS: atom_id res chain seq x y z
N MET A 1 -29.50 -32.83 28.75
CA MET A 1 -28.47 -32.59 27.70
C MET A 1 -28.75 -31.33 26.84
N THR A 2 -29.32 -30.25 27.39
CA THR A 2 -29.83 -29.10 26.60
C THR A 2 -29.10 -27.76 26.85
N ARG A 3 -28.38 -27.60 27.97
CA ARG A 3 -27.68 -26.35 28.32
C ARG A 3 -26.34 -26.13 27.57
N PHE A 4 -25.61 -27.20 27.25
CA PHE A 4 -24.33 -27.10 26.52
C PHE A 4 -24.48 -26.68 25.05
N ALA A 5 -25.59 -27.04 24.39
CA ALA A 5 -25.86 -26.68 23.00
C ALA A 5 -26.21 -25.18 22.84
N ALA A 6 -26.88 -24.59 23.83
CA ALA A 6 -27.21 -23.17 23.83
C ALA A 6 -25.95 -22.31 24.05
N LEU A 7 -25.10 -22.65 25.02
CA LEU A 7 -23.86 -21.92 25.29
C LEU A 7 -22.90 -21.92 24.08
N ARG A 8 -22.79 -23.06 23.38
CA ARG A 8 -21.97 -23.21 22.16
C ARG A 8 -22.49 -22.37 20.98
N ARG A 9 -23.80 -22.15 20.90
CA ARG A 9 -24.42 -21.29 19.85
C ARG A 9 -24.18 -19.81 20.11
N TRP A 10 -24.14 -19.38 21.38
CA TRP A 10 -23.83 -18.00 21.75
C TRP A 10 -22.36 -17.65 21.58
N THR A 11 -21.44 -18.54 21.96
CA THR A 11 -19.99 -18.34 21.71
C THR A 11 -19.68 -18.27 20.23
N THR A 12 -20.30 -19.13 19.40
CA THR A 12 -20.13 -19.09 17.93
C THR A 12 -20.69 -17.79 17.34
N ARG A 13 -21.83 -17.29 17.82
CA ARG A 13 -22.42 -16.02 17.35
C ARG A 13 -21.62 -14.79 17.77
N ILE A 14 -21.08 -14.79 18.99
CA ILE A 14 -20.19 -13.72 19.47
C ILE A 14 -18.87 -13.74 18.69
N ALA A 15 -18.31 -14.93 18.43
CA ALA A 15 -17.11 -15.07 17.61
C ALA A 15 -17.34 -14.63 16.15
N CYS A 16 -18.46 -15.02 15.53
CA CYS A 16 -18.83 -14.55 14.18
C CYS A 16 -19.12 -13.05 14.15
N GLY A 17 -19.83 -12.51 15.15
CA GLY A 17 -20.10 -11.07 15.25
C GLY A 17 -18.81 -10.26 15.43
N GLY A 18 -17.91 -10.72 16.30
CA GLY A 18 -16.58 -10.12 16.48
C GLY A 18 -15.75 -10.17 15.20
N ALA A 19 -15.76 -11.29 14.47
CA ALA A 19 -15.05 -11.42 13.20
C ALA A 19 -15.59 -10.47 12.12
N VAL A 20 -16.92 -10.28 12.05
CA VAL A 20 -17.55 -9.31 11.11
C VAL A 20 -17.18 -7.88 11.48
N VAL A 21 -17.17 -7.53 12.77
CA VAL A 21 -16.76 -6.20 13.23
C VAL A 21 -15.29 -5.94 12.89
N VAL A 22 -14.40 -6.91 13.16
CA VAL A 22 -12.97 -6.79 12.81
C VAL A 22 -12.81 -6.65 11.30
N ALA A 23 -13.46 -7.50 10.50
CA ALA A 23 -13.42 -7.38 9.04
C ALA A 23 -13.95 -6.02 8.55
N GLY A 24 -15.05 -5.53 9.14
CA GLY A 24 -15.62 -4.22 8.83
C GLY A 24 -14.64 -3.08 9.12
N VAL A 25 -13.98 -3.08 10.28
CA VAL A 25 -12.96 -2.09 10.65
C VAL A 25 -11.76 -2.11 9.70
N LEU A 26 -11.31 -3.31 9.30
CA LEU A 26 -10.18 -3.46 8.38
C LEU A 26 -10.47 -2.97 6.95
N HIS A 27 -11.74 -3.00 6.53
CA HIS A 27 -12.18 -2.53 5.21
C HIS A 27 -12.73 -1.11 5.21
N VAL A 28 -13.10 -0.56 6.38
CA VAL A 28 -13.62 0.80 6.54
C VAL A 28 -12.81 1.52 7.63
N PRO A 29 -11.58 1.98 7.33
CA PRO A 29 -10.70 2.57 8.34
C PRO A 29 -11.27 3.80 9.03
N ALA A 30 -12.18 4.52 8.37
CA ALA A 30 -12.92 5.64 8.96
C ALA A 30 -13.65 5.28 10.27
N ALA A 31 -13.98 3.99 10.48
CA ALA A 31 -14.58 3.49 11.71
C ALA A 31 -13.68 3.63 12.96
N LEU A 32 -12.37 3.83 12.79
CA LEU A 32 -11.42 4.06 13.89
C LEU A 32 -11.36 5.52 14.37
N ALA A 33 -12.29 6.37 13.94
CA ALA A 33 -12.43 7.76 14.38
C ALA A 33 -11.10 8.53 14.31
N PHE A 34 -10.59 8.73 13.09
CA PHE A 34 -9.41 9.57 12.86
C PHE A 34 -9.74 11.04 13.19
N PRO A 35 -8.90 11.72 14.00
CA PRO A 35 -9.20 13.07 14.48
C PRO A 35 -9.13 14.15 13.40
N TYR A 36 -8.36 13.93 12.33
CA TYR A 36 -8.19 14.89 11.25
C TYR A 36 -8.67 14.31 9.92
N ARG A 37 -9.36 15.15 9.15
CA ARG A 37 -9.83 14.84 7.80
C ARG A 37 -9.61 16.03 6.89
N ALA A 38 -9.14 15.78 5.68
CA ALA A 38 -9.11 16.76 4.60
C ALA A 38 -9.48 16.11 3.27
N ASP A 39 -10.14 16.86 2.40
CA ASP A 39 -10.54 16.40 1.07
C ASP A 39 -9.82 17.22 0.00
N PHE A 40 -9.25 16.52 -0.99
CA PHE A 40 -8.50 17.08 -2.13
C PHE A 40 -9.13 16.55 -3.42
N GLY A 41 -10.14 17.25 -3.92
CA GLY A 41 -10.95 16.78 -5.05
C GLY A 41 -11.63 15.45 -4.71
N ARG A 42 -11.20 14.36 -5.36
CA ARG A 42 -11.70 12.99 -5.12
C ARG A 42 -10.85 12.17 -4.16
N THR A 43 -9.82 12.76 -3.56
CA THR A 43 -8.99 12.13 -2.55
C THR A 43 -9.44 12.56 -1.16
N THR A 44 -9.83 11.60 -0.32
CA THR A 44 -10.03 11.85 1.12
C THR A 44 -8.79 11.44 1.88
N VAL A 45 -8.33 12.28 2.80
CA VAL A 45 -7.22 11.98 3.72
C VAL A 45 -7.77 11.93 5.13
N LEU A 46 -7.56 10.82 5.82
CA LEU A 46 -7.80 10.63 7.25
C LEU A 46 -6.44 10.56 7.95
N SER A 47 -6.24 11.28 9.05
CA SER A 47 -4.94 11.35 9.72
C SER A 47 -5.05 11.38 11.24
N GLU A 48 -4.06 10.79 11.92
CA GLU A 48 -3.88 10.90 13.37
C GLU A 48 -3.24 12.23 13.78
N GLN A 49 -2.56 12.91 12.85
CA GLN A 49 -1.90 14.20 13.06
C GLN A 49 -2.55 15.31 12.19
N PRO A 50 -2.47 16.59 12.60
CA PRO A 50 -2.94 17.71 11.78
C PRO A 50 -2.40 17.64 10.35
N ILE A 51 -3.27 17.91 9.38
CA ILE A 51 -2.91 17.85 7.96
C ILE A 51 -2.52 19.26 7.50
N ASP A 52 -1.23 19.46 7.20
CA ASP A 52 -0.80 20.61 6.41
C ASP A 52 -1.34 20.44 4.98
N THR A 53 -2.37 21.21 4.65
CA THR A 53 -3.08 21.06 3.39
C THR A 53 -2.25 21.50 2.18
N ALA A 54 -1.35 22.47 2.34
CA ALA A 54 -0.49 22.92 1.26
C ALA A 54 0.58 21.85 0.95
N ALA A 55 1.26 21.35 1.98
CA ALA A 55 2.24 20.27 1.83
C ALA A 55 1.58 18.99 1.29
N MET A 56 0.41 18.61 1.80
CA MET A 56 -0.31 17.44 1.32
C MET A 56 -0.73 17.59 -0.15
N GLY A 57 -1.16 18.78 -0.56
CA GLY A 57 -1.46 19.08 -1.96
C GLY A 57 -0.26 18.84 -2.89
N GLN A 58 0.95 19.23 -2.47
CA GLN A 58 2.18 19.00 -3.23
C GLN A 58 2.53 17.51 -3.31
N VAL A 59 2.40 16.77 -2.20
CA VAL A 59 2.60 15.31 -2.16
C VAL A 59 1.65 14.59 -3.13
N LEU A 60 0.37 14.97 -3.12
CA LEU A 60 -0.64 14.40 -4.02
C LEU A 60 -0.34 14.72 -5.49
N ALA A 61 0.00 15.96 -5.81
CA ALA A 61 0.37 16.36 -7.16
C ALA A 61 1.59 15.59 -7.67
N ARG A 62 2.60 15.38 -6.82
CA ARG A 62 3.77 14.56 -7.16
C ARG A 62 3.41 13.10 -7.38
N ALA A 63 2.57 12.52 -6.53
CA ALA A 63 2.08 11.14 -6.70
C ALA A 63 1.31 10.97 -8.01
N ASP A 64 0.45 11.94 -8.36
CA ASP A 64 -0.31 11.93 -9.62
C ASP A 64 0.61 12.08 -10.84
N GLY A 65 1.66 12.89 -10.74
CA GLY A 65 2.70 12.99 -11.76
C GLY A 65 3.47 11.68 -11.99
N LEU A 66 3.75 10.91 -10.94
CA LEU A 66 4.34 9.58 -11.05
C LEU A 66 3.38 8.59 -11.72
N LEU A 67 2.13 8.58 -11.26
CA LEU A 67 1.08 7.71 -11.82
C LEU A 67 0.84 7.99 -13.30
N ALA A 68 0.85 9.26 -13.73
CA ALA A 68 0.64 9.66 -15.12
C ALA A 68 1.69 9.09 -16.10
N ALA A 69 2.84 8.60 -15.61
CA ALA A 69 3.81 7.89 -16.44
C ALA A 69 3.41 6.45 -16.79
N SER A 70 2.42 5.89 -16.09
CA SER A 70 1.87 4.56 -16.36
C SER A 70 0.82 4.63 -17.49
N PRO A 71 0.91 3.78 -18.54
CA PRO A 71 -0.15 3.62 -19.52
C PRO A 71 -1.51 3.20 -18.94
N LEU A 72 -1.53 2.64 -17.72
CA LEU A 72 -2.76 2.27 -17.03
C LEU A 72 -3.42 3.44 -16.31
N TYR A 73 -2.78 4.61 -16.25
CA TYR A 73 -3.31 5.76 -15.53
C TYR A 73 -4.60 6.25 -16.16
N ARG A 74 -5.56 6.57 -15.31
CA ARG A 74 -6.83 7.21 -15.67
C ARG A 74 -6.96 8.47 -14.83
N PRO A 75 -7.35 9.62 -15.41
CA PRO A 75 -7.57 10.82 -14.61
C PRO A 75 -8.75 10.63 -13.65
N GLY A 76 -8.74 11.38 -12.54
CA GLY A 76 -9.87 11.42 -11.61
C GLY A 76 -10.05 10.19 -10.72
N LEU A 77 -8.97 9.48 -10.40
CA LEU A 77 -8.99 8.36 -9.45
C LEU A 77 -9.46 8.82 -8.07
N SER A 78 -10.49 8.17 -7.55
CA SER A 78 -10.89 8.34 -6.14
C SER A 78 -10.03 7.45 -5.26
N ARG A 79 -9.52 7.99 -4.16
CA ARG A 79 -8.73 7.25 -3.16
C ARG A 79 -8.98 7.78 -1.75
N GLN A 80 -8.90 6.88 -0.78
CA GLN A 80 -8.84 7.27 0.62
C GLN A 80 -7.43 6.98 1.13
N LEU A 81 -6.76 7.99 1.66
CA LEU A 81 -5.47 7.83 2.33
C LEU A 81 -5.70 7.83 3.83
N VAL A 82 -5.13 6.86 4.52
CA VAL A 82 -5.22 6.70 5.97
C VAL A 82 -3.82 6.81 6.54
N LEU A 83 -3.51 7.96 7.13
CA LEU A 83 -2.20 8.32 7.62
C LEU A 83 -2.12 8.10 9.13
N THR A 84 -1.32 7.13 9.56
CA THR A 84 -1.13 6.79 10.98
C THR A 84 0.20 7.32 11.51
N ASP A 85 0.40 7.34 12.82
CA ASP A 85 1.72 7.59 13.43
C ASP A 85 2.48 6.29 13.76
N GLY A 86 2.02 5.15 13.23
CA GLY A 86 2.54 3.82 13.55
C GLY A 86 2.25 3.34 14.96
N GLY A 87 1.31 3.96 15.66
CA GLY A 87 0.77 3.52 16.95
C GLY A 87 -0.38 2.53 16.81
N TRP A 88 -1.31 2.55 17.77
CA TRP A 88 -2.31 1.49 17.92
C TRP A 88 -3.29 1.37 16.73
N ARG A 89 -3.62 2.46 16.02
CA ARG A 89 -4.47 2.37 14.81
C ARG A 89 -3.75 1.62 13.69
N TRP A 90 -2.44 1.84 13.55
CA TRP A 90 -1.62 1.04 12.65
C TRP A 90 -1.62 -0.42 13.06
N ASP A 91 -1.43 -0.73 14.35
CA ASP A 91 -1.39 -2.12 14.83
C ASP A 91 -2.67 -2.89 14.49
N ILE A 92 -3.83 -2.25 14.62
CA ILE A 92 -5.12 -2.83 14.24
C ILE A 92 -5.24 -2.96 12.71
N LEU A 93 -5.03 -1.86 11.98
CA LEU A 93 -5.26 -1.85 10.53
C LEU A 93 -4.28 -2.78 9.79
N SER A 94 -3.07 -2.94 10.31
CA SER A 94 -1.97 -3.71 9.71
C SER A 94 -1.92 -5.18 10.15
N ILE A 95 -2.98 -5.74 10.75
CA ILE A 95 -3.05 -7.18 11.03
C ILE A 95 -2.78 -7.97 9.74
N GLY A 96 -1.68 -8.74 9.72
CA GLY A 96 -1.19 -9.51 8.57
C GLY A 96 -0.23 -8.76 7.64
N ALA A 97 0.11 -7.51 7.95
CA ALA A 97 0.96 -6.61 7.16
C ALA A 97 1.85 -5.70 8.03
N GLN A 98 2.11 -6.06 9.30
CA GLN A 98 2.70 -5.20 10.33
C GLN A 98 4.06 -4.61 9.96
N GLY A 99 4.87 -5.35 9.19
CA GLY A 99 6.19 -4.92 8.72
C GLY A 99 6.19 -4.02 7.49
N SER A 100 5.01 -3.59 7.01
CA SER A 100 4.89 -2.80 5.77
C SER A 100 5.01 -1.30 6.02
N ILE A 101 5.46 -0.58 5.01
CA ILE A 101 5.54 0.90 5.01
C ILE A 101 4.15 1.48 4.72
N ALA A 102 3.44 0.89 3.77
CA ALA A 102 2.04 1.10 3.48
C ALA A 102 1.47 -0.17 2.88
N PHE A 103 0.15 -0.22 2.73
CA PHE A 103 -0.53 -1.26 1.96
C PHE A 103 -1.94 -0.82 1.56
N ARG A 104 -2.40 -1.42 0.48
CA ARG A 104 -3.83 -1.55 0.13
C ARG A 104 -4.29 -2.97 0.39
N ARG A 105 -5.46 -3.16 1.03
CA ARG A 105 -6.12 -4.47 1.05
C ARG A 105 -6.83 -4.73 -0.29
N PRO A 106 -6.82 -5.96 -0.83
CA PRO A 106 -7.58 -6.30 -2.02
C PRO A 106 -9.05 -5.90 -1.86
N PHE A 107 -9.68 -5.44 -2.94
CA PHE A 107 -11.06 -4.95 -2.95
C PHE A 107 -11.35 -3.73 -2.05
N ALA A 108 -10.35 -3.17 -1.36
CA ALA A 108 -10.49 -1.92 -0.62
C ALA A 108 -10.05 -0.72 -1.47
N HIS A 109 -10.62 0.44 -1.15
CA HIS A 109 -10.27 1.73 -1.76
C HIS A 109 -9.32 2.56 -0.90
N ALA A 110 -9.08 2.12 0.35
CA ALA A 110 -8.22 2.78 1.30
C ALA A 110 -6.77 2.30 1.17
N LEU A 111 -5.85 3.26 1.17
CA LEU A 111 -4.41 3.06 1.25
C LEU A 111 -3.99 3.45 2.66
N ILE A 112 -3.39 2.52 3.38
CA ILE A 112 -3.05 2.67 4.79
C ILE A 112 -1.55 2.84 4.91
N PHE A 113 -1.12 3.92 5.55
CA PHE A 113 0.27 4.30 5.71
C PHE A 113 0.66 4.18 7.19
N ASN A 114 1.87 3.67 7.44
CA ASN A 114 2.49 3.62 8.75
C ASN A 114 2.91 5.04 9.20
N ARG A 115 3.98 5.19 9.97
CA ARG A 115 4.58 6.48 10.35
C ARG A 115 4.84 7.32 9.11
N HIS A 116 4.24 8.49 9.06
CA HIS A 116 4.36 9.41 7.93
C HIS A 116 4.80 10.80 8.38
N SER A 117 5.30 11.57 7.43
CA SER A 117 5.50 13.00 7.54
C SER A 117 5.14 13.62 6.19
N VAL A 118 4.04 14.37 6.16
CA VAL A 118 3.61 15.07 4.94
C VAL A 118 4.64 16.13 4.54
N ALA A 119 5.11 16.92 5.52
CA ALA A 119 6.08 17.99 5.29
C ALA A 119 7.42 17.48 4.72
N ALA A 120 7.87 16.30 5.14
CA ALA A 120 9.10 15.69 4.65
C ALA A 120 8.90 14.76 3.44
N ASP A 121 7.66 14.67 2.91
CA ASP A 121 7.26 13.69 1.90
C ASP A 121 7.79 12.28 2.21
N ARG A 122 7.52 11.77 3.42
CA ARG A 122 8.17 10.55 3.94
C ARG A 122 7.19 9.59 4.60
N VAL A 123 7.44 8.30 4.44
CA VAL A 123 6.80 7.22 5.21
C VAL A 123 7.83 6.18 5.62
N THR A 124 7.65 5.57 6.80
CA THR A 124 8.59 4.59 7.34
C THR A 124 7.92 3.51 8.17
N ASN A 125 8.45 2.28 8.09
CA ASN A 125 8.06 1.19 9.00
C ASN A 125 8.97 1.09 10.24
N GLY A 126 9.95 2.00 10.40
CA GLY A 126 10.92 1.99 11.50
C GLY A 126 12.10 1.02 11.31
N ALA A 127 12.18 0.29 10.20
CA ALA A 127 13.33 -0.58 9.95
C ALA A 127 14.60 0.26 9.71
N PRO A 128 15.75 -0.14 10.30
CA PRO A 128 16.99 0.64 10.22
C PRO A 128 17.60 0.66 8.81
N LEU A 129 17.26 -0.33 7.97
CA LEU A 129 17.68 -0.43 6.57
C LEU A 129 16.46 -0.83 5.73
N GLY A 130 16.28 -0.19 4.57
CA GLY A 130 15.22 -0.56 3.65
C GLY A 130 13.79 -0.20 4.10
N GLY A 131 13.65 0.67 5.10
CA GLY A 131 12.40 0.94 5.82
C GLY A 131 11.79 2.32 5.58
N VAL A 132 12.25 3.06 4.57
CA VAL A 132 11.85 4.44 4.30
C VAL A 132 11.57 4.62 2.81
N ARG A 133 10.49 5.34 2.49
CA ARG A 133 10.15 5.77 1.13
C ARG A 133 9.59 7.18 1.15
N THR A 134 9.45 7.79 -0.02
CA THR A 134 8.67 9.02 -0.11
C THR A 134 7.18 8.73 0.08
N LEU A 135 6.43 9.66 0.67
CA LEU A 135 4.98 9.48 0.82
C LEU A 135 4.31 9.50 -0.56
N SER A 136 4.71 10.42 -1.43
CA SER A 136 4.24 10.55 -2.82
C SER A 136 4.53 9.30 -3.66
N GLY A 137 5.75 8.76 -3.59
CA GLY A 137 6.12 7.52 -4.28
C GLY A 137 5.38 6.30 -3.73
N THR A 138 5.17 6.24 -2.41
CA THR A 138 4.37 5.17 -1.79
C THR A 138 2.89 5.26 -2.19
N ILE A 139 2.30 6.46 -2.28
CA ILE A 139 0.95 6.63 -2.82
C ILE A 139 0.88 6.12 -4.27
N ALA A 140 1.86 6.48 -5.11
CA ALA A 140 1.92 6.02 -6.49
C ALA A 140 2.08 4.49 -6.60
N HIS A 141 2.90 3.89 -5.74
CA HIS A 141 3.07 2.43 -5.62
C HIS A 141 1.74 1.74 -5.33
N GLU A 142 1.08 2.10 -4.23
CA GLU A 142 -0.16 1.46 -3.80
C GLU A 142 -1.32 1.69 -4.79
N MET A 143 -1.38 2.88 -5.40
CA MET A 143 -2.33 3.16 -6.46
C MET A 143 -2.04 2.36 -7.73
N THR A 144 -0.78 2.02 -8.02
CA THR A 144 -0.45 1.17 -9.19
C THR A 144 -0.98 -0.24 -9.01
N HIS A 145 -0.94 -0.81 -7.80
CA HIS A 145 -1.61 -2.09 -7.53
C HIS A 145 -3.11 -2.02 -7.87
N ARG A 146 -3.76 -0.90 -7.52
CA ARG A 146 -5.16 -0.66 -7.89
C ARG A 146 -5.33 -0.54 -9.41
N LEU A 147 -4.50 0.22 -10.10
CA LEU A 147 -4.58 0.36 -11.56
C LEU A 147 -4.43 -0.98 -12.29
N VAL A 148 -3.51 -1.83 -11.82
CA VAL A 148 -3.35 -3.19 -12.34
C VAL A 148 -4.61 -4.01 -12.07
N ALA A 149 -5.14 -3.99 -10.85
CA ALA A 149 -6.37 -4.69 -10.51
C ALA A 149 -7.60 -4.20 -11.30
N ASP A 150 -7.72 -2.89 -11.53
CA ASP A 150 -8.78 -2.28 -12.35
C ASP A 150 -8.62 -2.63 -13.85
N HIS A 151 -7.43 -3.07 -14.27
CA HIS A 151 -7.10 -3.43 -15.66
C HIS A 151 -7.27 -4.91 -15.96
N ILE A 152 -6.71 -5.80 -15.14
CA ILE A 152 -6.75 -7.27 -15.35
C ILE A 152 -7.67 -8.02 -14.37
N GLY A 153 -8.27 -7.32 -13.42
CA GLY A 153 -9.07 -7.89 -12.34
C GLY A 153 -8.25 -8.22 -11.09
N GLU A 154 -8.85 -8.04 -9.92
CA GLU A 154 -8.20 -8.25 -8.60
C GLU A 154 -7.60 -9.65 -8.45
N TRP A 155 -8.30 -10.70 -8.87
CA TRP A 155 -7.80 -12.07 -8.75
C TRP A 155 -6.61 -12.35 -9.67
N ALA A 156 -6.59 -11.80 -10.88
CA ALA A 156 -5.45 -11.93 -11.78
C ALA A 156 -4.25 -11.15 -11.23
N ALA A 157 -4.47 -9.92 -10.77
CA ALA A 157 -3.44 -9.10 -10.14
C ALA A 157 -2.79 -9.79 -8.92
N LEU A 158 -3.57 -10.50 -8.10
CA LEU A 158 -3.05 -11.24 -6.96
C LEU A 158 -2.21 -12.47 -7.35
N ARG A 159 -2.48 -13.09 -8.49
CA ARG A 159 -1.76 -14.28 -9.00
C ARG A 159 -0.49 -13.94 -9.77
N LEU A 160 -0.29 -12.67 -10.13
CA LEU A 160 0.93 -12.23 -10.80
C LEU A 160 2.18 -12.67 -10.00
N PRO A 161 3.24 -13.13 -10.69
CA PRO A 161 4.55 -13.31 -10.09
C PRO A 161 4.96 -12.09 -9.26
N ALA A 162 5.54 -12.32 -8.08
CA ALA A 162 5.88 -11.24 -7.14
C ALA A 162 6.73 -10.13 -7.78
N TRP A 163 7.64 -10.47 -8.69
CA TRP A 163 8.48 -9.50 -9.40
C TRP A 163 7.67 -8.55 -10.30
N LYS A 164 6.54 -8.98 -10.87
CA LYS A 164 5.60 -8.12 -11.60
C LYS A 164 4.73 -7.35 -10.62
N ARG A 165 4.17 -8.06 -9.62
CA ARG A 165 3.21 -7.51 -8.66
C ARG A 165 3.78 -6.35 -7.86
N GLU A 166 5.02 -6.46 -7.38
CA GLU A 166 5.69 -5.40 -6.61
C GLU A 166 6.60 -4.53 -7.49
N GLY A 167 7.25 -5.13 -8.49
CA GLY A 167 8.23 -4.42 -9.32
C GLY A 167 7.62 -3.40 -10.28
N TYR A 168 6.40 -3.61 -10.79
CA TYR A 168 5.75 -2.63 -11.66
C TYR A 168 5.28 -1.39 -10.90
N PRO A 169 4.63 -1.51 -9.72
CA PRO A 169 4.43 -0.40 -8.80
C PRO A 169 5.71 0.37 -8.46
N ASP A 170 6.81 -0.30 -8.12
CA ASP A 170 8.10 0.35 -7.84
C ASP A 170 8.70 1.03 -9.08
N TYR A 171 8.46 0.48 -10.28
CA TYR A 171 8.85 1.10 -11.54
C TYR A 171 8.08 2.41 -11.76
N VAL A 172 6.76 2.40 -11.59
CA VAL A 172 5.90 3.59 -11.72
C VAL A 172 6.21 4.64 -10.65
N ALA A 173 6.41 4.22 -9.40
CA ALA A 173 6.81 5.09 -8.29
C ALA A 173 8.21 5.69 -8.47
N ARG A 174 9.02 5.13 -9.39
CA ARG A 174 10.41 5.51 -9.68
C ARG A 174 11.36 5.38 -8.48
N GLU A 175 10.97 4.63 -7.46
CA GLU A 175 11.77 4.39 -6.25
C GLU A 175 11.51 2.97 -5.74
N THR A 176 12.38 2.51 -4.85
CA THR A 176 12.16 1.31 -4.02
C THR A 176 12.53 1.67 -2.59
N SER A 177 12.29 0.77 -1.64
CA SER A 177 12.67 1.03 -0.24
C SER A 177 14.18 1.01 0.00
N ILE A 178 15.02 0.65 -0.99
CA ILE A 178 16.48 0.61 -0.85
C ILE A 178 17.14 1.70 -1.69
N HIS A 179 18.17 2.33 -1.14
CA HIS A 179 19.08 3.14 -1.95
C HIS A 179 20.05 2.20 -2.69
N PRO A 180 20.41 2.45 -3.97
CA PRO A 180 21.32 1.58 -4.71
C PRO A 180 22.67 1.36 -4.02
N GLN A 181 23.14 2.34 -3.25
CA GLN A 181 24.39 2.25 -2.49
C GLN A 181 24.31 1.27 -1.29
N ASP A 182 23.10 1.02 -0.78
CA ASP A 182 22.88 0.15 0.37
C ASP A 182 22.72 -1.33 -0.05
N GLU A 183 22.56 -1.62 -1.35
CA GLU A 183 22.28 -2.96 -1.86
C GLU A 183 23.34 -3.97 -1.41
N ALA A 184 24.63 -3.64 -1.58
CA ALA A 184 25.73 -4.52 -1.23
C ALA A 184 25.75 -4.84 0.27
N LEU A 185 25.50 -3.83 1.11
CA LEU A 185 25.43 -3.98 2.56
C LEU A 185 24.25 -4.86 2.97
N ILE A 186 23.07 -4.63 2.38
CA ILE A 186 21.86 -5.41 2.66
C ILE A 186 22.09 -6.86 2.25
N ARG A 187 22.64 -7.12 1.05
CA ARG A 187 22.90 -8.48 0.56
C ARG A 187 23.94 -9.22 1.40
N ALA A 188 24.96 -8.51 1.90
CA ALA A 188 25.95 -9.08 2.81
C ALA A 188 25.35 -9.47 4.17
N ARG A 189 24.37 -8.70 4.66
CA ARG A 189 23.71 -8.95 5.95
C ARG A 189 22.61 -10.01 5.86
N ASP A 190 21.78 -9.94 4.83
CA ASP A 190 20.70 -10.87 4.55
C ASP A 190 20.45 -10.93 3.03
N PRO A 191 20.99 -11.94 2.33
CA PRO A 191 20.82 -12.09 0.88
C PRO A 191 19.37 -12.42 0.48
N HIS A 192 18.51 -12.79 1.42
CA HIS A 192 17.09 -13.09 1.20
C HIS A 192 16.16 -11.98 1.72
N ALA A 193 16.72 -10.82 2.08
CA ALA A 193 15.95 -9.69 2.56
C ALA A 193 14.84 -9.33 1.57
N ARG A 194 13.59 -9.25 2.07
CA ARG A 194 12.41 -8.97 1.23
C ARG A 194 12.60 -7.72 0.35
N VAL A 195 13.25 -6.69 0.87
CA VAL A 195 13.52 -5.43 0.15
C VAL A 195 14.39 -5.61 -1.10
N LEU A 196 15.25 -6.65 -1.15
CA LEU A 196 16.02 -6.98 -2.36
C LEU A 196 15.11 -7.52 -3.46
N ALA A 197 14.10 -8.33 -3.12
CA ALA A 197 13.14 -8.85 -4.10
C ALA A 197 12.34 -7.74 -4.79
N TYR A 198 11.98 -6.68 -4.05
CA TYR A 198 11.34 -5.48 -4.60
C TYR A 198 12.27 -4.77 -5.60
N TYR A 199 13.51 -4.54 -5.17
CA TYR A 199 14.51 -3.86 -5.98
C TYR A 199 14.89 -4.62 -7.26
N GLU A 200 15.11 -5.92 -7.16
CA GLU A 200 15.35 -6.79 -8.31
C GLU A 200 14.12 -6.85 -9.22
N GLY A 201 12.92 -6.92 -8.64
CA GLY A 201 11.65 -6.87 -9.36
C GLY A 201 11.52 -5.62 -10.21
N ARG A 202 11.77 -4.43 -9.64
CA ARG A 202 11.76 -3.16 -10.38
C ARG A 202 12.73 -3.16 -11.56
N ARG A 203 13.97 -3.64 -11.35
CA ARG A 203 14.99 -3.72 -12.41
C ARG A 203 14.56 -4.69 -13.52
N ARG A 204 14.00 -5.84 -13.14
CA ARG A 204 13.47 -6.82 -14.10
C ARG A 204 12.31 -6.27 -14.91
N VAL A 205 11.38 -5.56 -14.28
CA VAL A 205 10.28 -4.86 -14.97
C VAL A 205 10.81 -3.82 -15.96
N ALA A 206 11.75 -2.98 -15.54
CA ALA A 206 12.34 -1.99 -16.42
C ALA A 206 12.98 -2.64 -17.66
N ALA A 207 13.72 -3.75 -17.47
CA ALA A 207 14.32 -4.50 -18.56
C ALA A 207 13.29 -5.19 -19.47
N GLU A 208 12.19 -5.69 -18.93
CA GLU A 208 11.11 -6.30 -19.72
C GLU A 208 10.36 -5.25 -20.55
N LEU A 209 10.02 -4.11 -19.94
CA LEU A 209 9.38 -3.01 -20.65
C LEU A 209 10.28 -2.45 -21.75
N ALA A 210 11.58 -2.32 -21.51
CA ALA A 210 12.53 -1.94 -22.56
C ALA A 210 12.56 -2.95 -23.73
N ARG A 211 12.49 -4.26 -23.43
CA ARG A 211 12.51 -5.33 -24.45
C ARG A 211 11.20 -5.43 -25.23
N ASN A 212 10.06 -5.19 -24.59
CA ASN A 212 8.74 -5.38 -25.19
C ASN A 212 8.12 -4.09 -25.77
N GLY A 213 8.91 -3.02 -25.92
CA GLY A 213 8.47 -1.74 -26.48
C GLY A 213 7.59 -0.90 -25.54
N GLY A 214 7.68 -1.13 -24.22
CA GLY A 214 6.89 -0.44 -23.20
C GLY A 214 5.48 -1.00 -23.01
N SER A 215 5.20 -2.20 -23.55
CA SER A 215 3.88 -2.82 -23.45
C SER A 215 3.63 -3.35 -22.04
N VAL A 216 2.79 -2.63 -21.28
CA VAL A 216 2.32 -3.06 -19.96
C VAL A 216 1.43 -4.28 -20.07
N ASP A 217 0.63 -4.40 -21.13
CA ASP A 217 -0.18 -5.61 -21.37
C ASP A 217 0.70 -6.85 -21.53
N ALA A 218 1.81 -6.76 -22.29
CA ALA A 218 2.74 -7.86 -22.43
C ALA A 218 3.47 -8.17 -21.11
N LEU A 219 3.77 -7.15 -20.30
CA LEU A 219 4.35 -7.35 -18.97
C LEU A 219 3.40 -8.11 -18.03
N LEU A 220 2.10 -7.80 -18.08
CA LEU A 220 1.09 -8.33 -17.16
C LEU A 220 0.47 -9.67 -17.59
N ARG A 221 0.74 -10.15 -18.81
CA ARG A 221 0.41 -11.53 -19.21
C ARG A 221 1.30 -12.51 -18.46
N ASP A 222 0.78 -13.69 -18.13
CA ASP A 222 1.52 -14.74 -17.43
C ASP A 222 2.77 -15.19 -18.21
#